data_AF-K4L4Z7-F1
#
_entry.id   AF-K4L4Z7-F1
#
_cell.length_a   1.000
_cell.length_b   1.000
_cell.length_c   1.000
_cell.angle_alpha   90.00
_cell.angle_beta   90.00
_cell.angle_gamma   90.00
#
_symmetry.space_group_name_H-M   'P 1'
#
loop_
_entity.id
_entity.type
_entity.pdbx_description
1 polymer ?
#
loop_
_entity_poly.entity_id
_entity_poly.type
_entity_poly.pdbx_seq_one_letter_code
_entity_poly.pdbx_strand_id
1 'polypeptide(L)'
;MFKYADALLFPVEVNYPDPQFGRIMLEHYGGKDSEFSAATQYMNHRANMPNHFVRELLGLIAAEEHSHMEMIAEAINRLGGPPLCYVNSEGIPWNLTYVDQSLDPAAMLQADAEAEIRAKMLYDTHLTMTSDPGLKKMIRFLGDREDVHKHLFKKSQTMILQGAAPGSFSTLIREYRMSFPV
;
A
#
# COMPACT_ATOMS: atom_id res chain seq x y z
N MET A 1 -11.36 -7.95 -14.41
CA MET A 1 -10.31 -8.70 -15.12
C MET A 1 -8.98 -8.24 -14.54
N PHE A 2 -8.16 -9.16 -14.06
CA PHE A 2 -6.78 -8.88 -13.65
C PHE A 2 -5.86 -9.08 -14.86
N LYS A 3 -4.81 -8.27 -14.95
CA LYS A 3 -3.73 -8.43 -15.92
C LYS A 3 -2.42 -8.37 -15.15
N TYR A 4 -1.49 -9.23 -15.51
CA TYR A 4 -0.15 -9.27 -14.94
C TYR A 4 0.85 -8.81 -15.98
N ALA A 5 1.85 -8.05 -15.55
CA ALA A 5 3.01 -7.68 -16.32
C ALA A 5 4.25 -7.94 -15.45
N ASP A 6 5.29 -8.50 -16.04
CA ASP A 6 6.54 -8.89 -15.35
C ASP A 6 7.42 -7.70 -14.93
N ALA A 7 7.05 -6.49 -15.32
CA ALA A 7 7.79 -5.28 -14.98
C ALA A 7 7.39 -4.78 -13.58
N LEU A 8 8.37 -4.68 -12.67
CA LEU A 8 8.20 -4.05 -11.37
C LEU A 8 7.79 -2.57 -11.53
N LEU A 9 6.91 -2.10 -10.64
CA LEU A 9 6.44 -0.72 -10.63
C LEU A 9 7.59 0.29 -10.44
N PHE A 10 8.58 -0.06 -9.62
CA PHE A 10 9.80 0.71 -9.42
C PHE A 10 11.01 -0.23 -9.27
N PRO A 11 12.21 0.14 -9.78
CA PRO A 11 13.38 -0.72 -9.69
C PRO A 11 13.76 -1.09 -8.25
N VAL A 12 13.96 -2.39 -8.01
CA VAL A 12 14.43 -2.91 -6.72
C VAL A 12 15.92 -3.21 -6.80
N GLU A 13 16.72 -2.30 -6.26
CA GLU A 13 18.18 -2.42 -6.16
C GLU A 13 18.56 -2.78 -4.71
N VAL A 14 19.36 -3.84 -4.55
CA VAL A 14 19.99 -4.21 -3.27
C VAL A 14 21.47 -4.38 -3.55
N ASN A 15 22.29 -3.53 -2.94
CA ASN A 15 23.73 -3.50 -3.16
C ASN A 15 24.46 -4.54 -2.31
N TYR A 16 23.91 -4.88 -1.13
CA TYR A 16 24.53 -5.83 -0.20
C TYR A 16 23.48 -6.78 0.40
N PRO A 17 23.76 -8.08 0.50
CA PRO A 17 22.89 -9.00 1.25
C PRO A 17 22.79 -8.58 2.73
N ASP A 18 21.57 -8.63 3.25
CA ASP A 18 21.27 -8.41 4.66
C ASP A 18 20.05 -9.27 5.06
N PRO A 19 20.27 -10.56 5.37
CA PRO A 19 19.18 -11.48 5.72
C PRO A 19 18.36 -11.03 6.92
N GLN A 20 18.99 -10.29 7.86
CA GLN A 20 18.30 -9.78 9.04
C GLN A 20 17.32 -8.68 8.64
N PHE A 21 17.74 -7.75 7.79
CA PHE A 21 16.83 -6.74 7.25
C PHE A 21 15.76 -7.37 6.35
N GLY A 22 16.11 -8.42 5.58
CA GLY A 22 15.12 -9.22 4.83
C GLY A 22 14.03 -9.81 5.72
N ARG A 23 14.36 -10.28 6.93
CA ARG A 23 13.37 -10.73 7.93
C ARG A 23 12.48 -9.58 8.41
N ILE A 24 13.04 -8.39 8.62
CA ILE A 24 12.30 -7.18 9.03
C ILE A 24 11.33 -6.73 7.94
N MET A 25 11.73 -6.82 6.68
CA MET A 25 10.89 -6.47 5.53
C MET A 25 9.64 -7.34 5.38
N LEU A 26 9.55 -8.49 6.04
CA LEU A 26 8.29 -9.24 6.13
C LEU A 26 7.17 -8.47 6.85
N GLU A 27 7.49 -7.46 7.66
CA GLU A 27 6.48 -6.57 8.25
C GLU A 27 5.67 -5.85 7.15
N HIS A 28 6.34 -5.47 6.05
CA HIS A 28 5.72 -4.84 4.88
C HIS A 28 5.06 -5.85 3.93
N TYR A 29 5.37 -7.14 4.05
CA TYR A 29 4.81 -8.19 3.20
C TYR A 29 3.54 -8.82 3.80
N GLY A 30 3.62 -9.31 5.04
CA GLY A 30 2.56 -10.06 5.72
C GLY A 30 2.20 -9.55 7.11
N GLY A 31 2.67 -8.37 7.49
CA GLY A 31 2.31 -7.71 8.75
C GLY A 31 0.92 -7.08 8.75
N LYS A 32 0.54 -6.47 9.88
CA LYS A 32 -0.77 -5.81 10.02
C LYS A 32 -0.88 -4.60 9.11
N ASP A 33 0.13 -3.75 9.10
CA ASP A 33 0.18 -2.52 8.29
C ASP A 33 1.04 -2.76 7.02
N SER A 34 0.85 -3.93 6.42
CA SER A 34 1.57 -4.38 5.22
C SER A 34 0.80 -4.07 3.93
N GLU A 35 1.52 -4.20 2.82
CA GLU A 35 0.96 -4.12 1.48
C GLU A 35 -0.15 -5.15 1.24
N PHE A 36 -0.03 -6.36 1.81
CA PHE A 36 -1.06 -7.38 1.69
C PHE A 36 -2.35 -7.01 2.44
N SER A 37 -2.21 -6.42 3.63
CA SER A 37 -3.35 -5.90 4.39
C SER A 37 -4.03 -4.75 3.64
N ALA A 38 -3.24 -3.79 3.16
CA ALA A 38 -3.72 -2.62 2.42
C ALA A 38 -4.50 -3.06 1.17
N ALA A 39 -3.87 -3.88 0.32
CA ALA A 39 -4.46 -4.42 -0.89
C ALA A 39 -5.78 -5.16 -0.63
N THR A 40 -5.82 -5.99 0.41
CA THR A 40 -7.01 -6.77 0.79
C THR A 40 -8.12 -5.88 1.31
N GLN A 41 -7.80 -4.91 2.18
CA GLN A 41 -8.76 -3.97 2.74
C GLN A 41 -9.38 -3.09 1.65
N TYR A 42 -8.57 -2.50 0.77
CA TYR A 42 -9.05 -1.61 -0.27
C TYR A 42 -9.90 -2.36 -1.30
N MET A 43 -9.57 -3.62 -1.61
CA MET A 43 -10.41 -4.46 -2.45
C MET A 43 -11.76 -4.80 -1.80
N ASN A 44 -11.78 -5.04 -0.49
CA ASN A 44 -13.02 -5.30 0.27
C ASN A 44 -13.90 -4.04 0.34
N HIS A 45 -13.33 -2.90 0.70
CA HIS A 45 -14.04 -1.62 0.72
C HIS A 45 -14.55 -1.24 -0.68
N ARG A 46 -13.75 -1.47 -1.73
CA ARG A 46 -14.18 -1.29 -3.12
C ARG A 46 -15.47 -2.07 -3.42
N ALA A 47 -15.55 -3.33 -3.01
CA ALA A 47 -16.73 -4.16 -3.29
C ALA A 47 -18.02 -3.56 -2.69
N ASN A 48 -17.89 -2.80 -1.60
CA ASN A 48 -19.00 -2.22 -0.84
C ASN A 48 -19.19 -0.71 -1.07
N MET A 49 -18.24 -0.03 -1.73
CA MET A 49 -18.28 1.42 -1.95
C MET A 49 -19.37 1.82 -2.96
N PRO A 50 -20.40 2.61 -2.61
CA PRO A 50 -21.49 2.96 -3.52
C PRO A 50 -21.11 4.00 -4.58
N ASN A 51 -20.20 4.94 -4.25
CA ASN A 51 -19.75 5.96 -5.20
C ASN A 51 -18.81 5.32 -6.24
N HIS A 52 -19.18 5.37 -7.52
CA HIS A 52 -18.44 4.67 -8.58
C HIS A 52 -17.01 5.19 -8.78
N PHE A 53 -16.77 6.49 -8.62
CA PHE A 53 -15.42 7.07 -8.79
C PHE A 53 -14.52 6.67 -7.62
N VAL A 54 -15.05 6.68 -6.39
CA VAL A 54 -14.29 6.22 -5.21
C VAL A 54 -14.05 4.71 -5.29
N ARG A 55 -15.02 3.94 -5.80
CA ARG A 55 -14.86 2.52 -6.09
C ARG A 55 -13.76 2.25 -7.12
N GLU A 56 -13.68 3.07 -8.18
CA GLU A 56 -12.60 2.98 -9.15
C GLU A 56 -11.25 3.30 -8.51
N LEU A 57 -11.17 4.40 -7.75
CA LEU A 57 -9.97 4.81 -7.03
C LEU A 57 -9.44 3.71 -6.10
N LEU A 58 -10.30 3.14 -5.24
CA LEU A 58 -9.95 2.03 -4.34
C LEU A 58 -9.39 0.84 -5.13
N GLY A 59 -9.94 0.55 -6.31
CA GLY A 59 -9.44 -0.54 -7.15
C GLY A 59 -8.10 -0.25 -7.81
N LEU A 60 -7.82 1.01 -8.14
CA LEU A 60 -6.52 1.43 -8.66
C LEU A 60 -5.45 1.33 -7.59
N ILE A 61 -5.71 1.90 -6.40
CA ILE A 61 -4.78 1.85 -5.27
C ILE A 61 -4.58 0.40 -4.82
N ALA A 62 -5.64 -0.41 -4.68
CA ALA A 62 -5.49 -1.83 -4.34
C ALA A 62 -4.62 -2.61 -5.33
N ALA A 63 -4.69 -2.29 -6.64
CA ALA A 63 -3.83 -2.93 -7.64
C ALA A 63 -2.37 -2.46 -7.55
N GLU A 64 -2.16 -1.21 -7.17
CA GLU A 64 -0.84 -0.67 -6.86
C GLU A 64 -0.23 -1.33 -5.62
N GLU A 65 -0.97 -1.56 -4.54
CA GLU A 65 -0.46 -2.27 -3.37
C GLU A 65 -0.01 -3.70 -3.69
N HIS A 66 -0.68 -4.39 -4.63
CA HIS A 66 -0.17 -5.68 -5.11
C HIS A 66 1.17 -5.55 -5.84
N SER A 67 1.42 -4.41 -6.50
CA SER A 67 2.71 -4.12 -7.14
C SER A 67 3.77 -3.77 -6.08
N HIS A 68 3.39 -3.08 -5.00
CA HIS A 68 4.26 -2.86 -3.84
C HIS A 68 4.64 -4.18 -3.18
N MET A 69 3.69 -5.10 -2.99
CA MET A 69 3.98 -6.46 -2.48
C MET A 69 5.04 -7.18 -3.33
N GLU A 70 4.96 -7.08 -4.66
CA GLU A 70 5.94 -7.68 -5.57
C GLU A 70 7.33 -7.06 -5.39
N MET A 71 7.39 -5.73 -5.22
CA MET A 71 8.65 -5.03 -4.93
C MET A 71 9.25 -5.46 -3.58
N ILE A 72 8.42 -5.58 -2.54
CA ILE A 72 8.85 -6.04 -1.21
C ILE A 72 9.35 -7.49 -1.26
N ALA A 73 8.64 -8.37 -1.98
CA ALA A 73 9.06 -9.75 -2.19
C ALA A 73 10.42 -9.83 -2.88
N GLU A 74 10.64 -9.04 -3.93
CA GLU A 74 11.91 -8.97 -4.63
C GLU A 74 13.03 -8.45 -3.72
N ALA A 75 12.76 -7.43 -2.91
CA ALA A 75 13.73 -6.90 -1.96
C ALA A 75 14.13 -7.97 -0.92
N ILE A 76 13.17 -8.69 -0.34
CA ILE A 76 13.43 -9.77 0.63
C ILE A 76 14.31 -10.85 0.00
N ASN A 77 13.99 -11.28 -1.22
CA ASN A 77 14.78 -12.29 -1.94
C ASN A 77 16.23 -11.81 -2.18
N ARG A 78 16.41 -10.58 -2.65
CA ARG A 78 17.75 -10.02 -2.94
C ARG A 78 18.58 -9.78 -1.68
N LEU A 79 17.93 -9.46 -0.56
CA LEU A 79 18.58 -9.33 0.74
C LEU A 79 19.06 -10.70 1.28
N GLY A 80 18.64 -11.81 0.69
CA GLY A 80 18.88 -13.14 1.25
C GLY A 80 18.02 -13.42 2.47
N GLY A 81 16.83 -12.81 2.53
CA GLY A 81 15.86 -12.98 3.61
C GLY A 81 15.28 -14.40 3.68
N PRO A 82 14.39 -14.65 4.65
CA PRO A 82 13.71 -15.93 4.78
C PRO A 82 12.78 -16.21 3.58
N PRO A 83 12.35 -17.47 3.38
CA PRO A 83 11.29 -17.78 2.42
C PRO A 83 10.05 -16.93 2.65
N LEU A 84 9.45 -16.46 1.56
CA LEU A 84 8.25 -15.64 1.61
C LEU A 84 7.05 -16.46 2.11
N CYS A 85 6.53 -16.05 3.25
CA CYS A 85 5.29 -16.52 3.84
C CYS A 85 4.44 -15.31 4.21
N TYR A 86 3.12 -15.45 4.23
CA TYR A 86 2.22 -14.39 4.73
C TYR A 86 2.27 -14.31 6.26
N VAL A 87 3.42 -13.89 6.76
CA VAL A 87 3.73 -13.67 8.18
C VAL A 87 4.39 -12.32 8.35
N ASN A 88 4.31 -11.75 9.54
CA ASN A 88 5.06 -10.55 9.90
C ASN A 88 6.54 -10.86 10.22
N SER A 89 7.30 -9.83 10.61
CA SER A 89 8.72 -9.97 10.97
C SER A 89 8.99 -10.89 12.19
N GLU A 90 7.98 -11.12 13.03
CA GLU A 90 8.01 -12.04 14.17
C GLU A 90 7.56 -13.46 13.80
N GLY A 91 7.00 -13.68 12.60
CA GLY A 91 6.51 -14.98 12.14
C GLY A 91 5.04 -15.25 12.50
N ILE A 92 4.31 -14.22 12.95
CA ILE A 92 2.88 -14.30 13.21
C ILE A 92 2.14 -14.32 11.86
N PRO A 93 1.30 -15.34 11.60
CA PRO A 93 0.52 -15.40 10.36
C PRO A 93 -0.43 -14.22 10.19
N TRP A 94 -0.46 -13.69 8.97
CA TRP A 94 -1.47 -12.73 8.56
C TRP A 94 -2.87 -13.29 8.77
N ASN A 95 -3.81 -12.47 9.22
CA ASN A 95 -5.18 -12.91 9.45
C ASN A 95 -6.20 -11.79 9.23
N LEU A 96 -7.48 -12.18 9.13
CA LEU A 96 -8.60 -11.29 8.79
C LEU A 96 -8.78 -10.11 9.76
N THR A 97 -8.29 -10.18 11.00
CA THR A 97 -8.42 -9.07 11.96
C THR A 97 -7.63 -7.82 11.57
N TYR A 98 -6.77 -7.91 10.55
CA TYR A 98 -6.03 -6.77 10.01
C TYR A 98 -6.84 -5.96 9.00
N VAL A 99 -7.99 -6.46 8.56
CA VAL A 99 -8.85 -5.82 7.56
C VAL A 99 -10.07 -5.19 8.23
N ASP A 100 -10.25 -3.88 8.04
CA ASP A 100 -11.48 -3.19 8.44
C ASP A 100 -12.70 -3.70 7.64
N GLN A 101 -13.83 -3.86 8.32
CA GLN A 101 -15.07 -4.43 7.76
C GLN A 101 -16.21 -3.41 7.69
N SER A 102 -15.90 -2.12 7.83
CA SER A 102 -16.91 -1.06 7.82
C SER A 102 -17.69 -1.06 6.52
N LEU A 103 -19.00 -0.81 6.63
CA LEU A 103 -19.90 -0.65 5.49
C LEU A 103 -20.31 0.82 5.25
N ASP A 104 -19.96 1.72 6.19
CA ASP A 104 -20.13 3.15 6.00
C ASP A 104 -19.00 3.72 5.11
N PRO A 105 -19.32 4.40 3.99
CA PRO A 105 -18.29 4.91 3.07
C PRO A 105 -17.28 5.88 3.68
N ALA A 106 -17.70 6.71 4.64
CA ALA A 106 -16.79 7.66 5.28
C ALA A 106 -15.88 6.97 6.31
N ALA A 107 -16.39 5.95 7.01
CA ALA A 107 -15.62 5.10 7.91
C ALA A 107 -14.61 4.23 7.15
N MET A 108 -14.98 3.64 6.00
CA MET A 108 -14.05 2.90 5.14
C MET A 108 -12.83 3.76 4.79
N LEU A 109 -13.07 4.96 4.25
CA LEU A 109 -12.01 5.87 3.82
C LEU A 109 -11.19 6.43 4.99
N GLN A 110 -11.78 6.53 6.18
CA GLN A 110 -11.04 6.85 7.40
C GLN A 110 -10.05 5.72 7.72
N ALA A 111 -10.54 4.48 7.77
CA ALA A 111 -9.74 3.31 8.08
C ALA A 111 -8.62 3.11 7.05
N ASP A 112 -8.91 3.35 5.77
CA ASP A 112 -7.92 3.30 4.69
C ASP A 112 -6.83 4.35 4.88
N ALA A 113 -7.21 5.62 5.13
CA ALA A 113 -6.24 6.69 5.38
C ALA A 113 -5.41 6.45 6.64
N GLU A 114 -5.95 5.80 7.66
CA GLU A 114 -5.21 5.43 8.88
C GLU A 114 -4.25 4.27 8.65
N ALA A 115 -4.61 3.30 7.81
CA ALA A 115 -3.70 2.23 7.40
C ALA A 115 -2.47 2.82 6.69
N GLU A 116 -2.67 3.74 5.74
CA GLU A 116 -1.60 4.45 5.02
C GLU A 116 -0.66 5.22 5.96
N ILE A 117 -1.22 5.86 6.99
CA ILE A 117 -0.41 6.57 8.00
C ILE A 117 0.50 5.59 8.75
N ARG A 118 -0.02 4.42 9.12
CA ARG A 118 0.76 3.40 9.85
C ARG A 118 1.81 2.74 8.95
N ALA A 119 1.45 2.40 7.72
CA ALA A 119 2.39 1.87 6.72
C ALA A 119 3.55 2.85 6.47
N LYS A 120 3.24 4.14 6.26
CA LYS A 120 4.27 5.18 6.11
C LYS A 120 5.19 5.28 7.33
N MET A 121 4.65 5.23 8.54
CA MET A 121 5.47 5.27 9.77
C MET A 121 6.43 4.08 9.85
N LEU A 122 6.02 2.89 9.39
CA LEU A 122 6.90 1.73 9.29
C LEU A 122 7.97 1.94 8.22
N TYR A 123 7.63 2.48 7.05
CA TYR A 123 8.61 2.80 6.01
C TYR A 123 9.64 3.83 6.49
N ASP A 124 9.19 4.92 7.12
CA ASP A 124 10.08 5.94 7.69
C ASP A 124 11.02 5.35 8.75
N THR A 125 10.51 4.45 9.60
CA THR A 125 11.32 3.74 10.60
C THR A 125 12.37 2.87 9.92
N HIS A 126 11.96 1.98 9.01
CA HIS A 126 12.86 1.03 8.35
C HIS A 126 13.86 1.71 7.39
N LEU A 127 13.53 2.88 6.85
CA LEU A 127 14.45 3.70 6.07
C LEU A 127 15.70 4.09 6.89
N THR A 128 15.55 4.31 8.19
CA THR A 128 16.67 4.64 9.10
C THR A 128 17.54 3.44 9.48
N MET A 129 17.02 2.23 9.30
CA MET A 129 17.65 0.99 9.78
C MET A 129 18.58 0.35 8.75
N THR A 130 18.50 0.75 7.48
CA THR A 130 19.42 0.31 6.43
C THR A 130 20.38 1.42 6.02
N SER A 131 21.54 1.06 5.46
CA SER A 131 22.46 1.97 4.77
C SER A 131 22.55 1.72 3.27
N ASP A 132 21.86 0.69 2.76
CA ASP A 132 21.87 0.30 1.36
C ASP A 132 21.22 1.38 0.48
N PRO A 133 21.94 1.98 -0.47
CA PRO A 133 21.43 3.11 -1.24
C PRO A 133 20.32 2.73 -2.21
N GLY A 134 20.36 1.53 -2.79
CA GLY A 134 19.33 1.01 -3.68
C GLY A 134 18.03 0.78 -2.91
N LEU A 135 18.13 0.10 -1.77
CA LEU A 135 16.99 -0.20 -0.92
C LEU A 135 16.34 1.07 -0.37
N LYS A 136 17.14 2.08 0.00
CA LYS A 136 16.64 3.39 0.41
C LYS A 136 15.83 4.10 -0.67
N LYS A 137 16.15 3.94 -1.95
CA LYS A 137 15.33 4.53 -3.03
C LYS A 137 13.96 3.87 -3.08
N MET A 138 13.92 2.54 -3.02
CA MET A 138 12.68 1.77 -3.02
C MET A 138 11.80 2.11 -1.81
N ILE A 139 12.37 2.10 -0.60
CA ILE A 139 11.61 2.43 0.63
C ILE A 139 11.06 3.85 0.58
N ARG A 140 11.83 4.83 0.07
CA ARG A 140 11.32 6.19 -0.12
C ARG A 140 10.19 6.25 -1.13
N PHE A 141 10.33 5.58 -2.27
CA PHE A 141 9.27 5.51 -3.27
C PHE A 141 7.98 4.99 -2.64
N LEU A 142 8.02 3.85 -1.94
CA LEU A 142 6.87 3.26 -1.27
C LEU A 142 6.27 4.23 -0.24
N GLY A 143 7.09 4.79 0.66
CA GLY A 143 6.65 5.76 1.65
C GLY A 143 6.06 7.06 1.07
N ASP A 144 6.48 7.48 -0.13
CA ASP A 144 5.91 8.61 -0.86
C ASP A 144 4.57 8.25 -1.52
N ARG A 145 4.39 6.99 -1.95
CA ARG A 145 3.09 6.48 -2.43
C ARG A 145 2.04 6.49 -1.32
N GLU A 146 2.40 6.12 -0.10
CA GLU A 146 1.44 6.13 1.03
C GLU A 146 0.91 7.55 1.32
N ASP A 147 1.75 8.57 1.12
CA ASP A 147 1.32 9.97 1.25
C ASP A 147 0.27 10.35 0.20
N VAL A 148 0.44 9.86 -1.04
CA VAL A 148 -0.53 10.06 -2.13
C VAL A 148 -1.84 9.34 -1.82
N HIS A 149 -1.78 8.07 -1.43
CA HIS A 149 -2.96 7.27 -1.12
C HIS A 149 -3.75 7.88 0.03
N LYS A 150 -3.08 8.18 1.15
CA LYS A 150 -3.65 8.90 2.30
C LYS A 150 -4.32 10.21 1.87
N HIS A 151 -3.68 11.00 1.01
CA HIS A 151 -4.26 12.24 0.53
C HIS A 151 -5.58 11.99 -0.23
N LEU A 152 -5.58 11.03 -1.15
CA LEU A 152 -6.74 10.69 -1.96
C LEU A 152 -7.88 10.10 -1.13
N PHE A 153 -7.60 9.27 -0.13
CA PHE A 153 -8.60 8.75 0.79
C PHE A 153 -9.23 9.86 1.64
N LYS A 154 -8.43 10.73 2.26
CA LYS A 154 -8.95 11.86 3.05
C LYS A 154 -9.76 12.84 2.21
N LYS A 155 -9.32 13.10 0.98
CA LYS A 155 -10.06 13.96 0.05
C LYS A 155 -11.39 13.33 -0.35
N SER A 156 -11.38 12.04 -0.69
CA SER A 156 -12.60 11.28 -1.01
C SER A 156 -13.58 11.30 0.15
N GLN A 157 -13.10 11.09 1.38
CA GLN A 157 -13.91 11.13 2.59
C GLN A 157 -14.55 12.50 2.79
N THR A 158 -13.76 13.56 2.69
CA THR A 158 -14.25 14.95 2.79
C THR A 158 -15.36 15.23 1.78
N MET A 159 -15.17 14.80 0.52
CA MET A 159 -16.16 14.97 -0.54
C MET A 159 -17.47 14.20 -0.26
N ILE A 160 -17.39 12.99 0.30
CA ILE A 160 -18.57 12.22 0.71
C ILE A 160 -19.31 12.93 1.85
N LEU A 161 -18.59 13.34 2.89
CA LEU A 161 -19.17 14.00 4.07
C LEU A 161 -19.84 15.34 3.72
N GLN A 162 -19.32 16.04 2.70
CA GLN A 162 -19.88 17.31 2.21
C GLN A 162 -21.01 17.12 1.19
N GLY A 163 -21.37 15.89 0.82
CA GLY A 163 -22.39 15.64 -0.19
C GLY A 163 -22.02 16.18 -1.58
N ALA A 164 -20.74 16.10 -1.96
CA ALA A 164 -20.26 16.64 -3.22
C ALA A 164 -21.00 16.03 -4.43
N ALA A 165 -21.17 16.84 -5.49
CA ALA A 165 -21.86 16.39 -6.71
C ALA A 165 -21.10 15.21 -7.36
N PRO A 166 -21.79 14.17 -7.90
CA PRO A 166 -21.14 12.97 -8.41
C PRO A 166 -20.01 13.22 -9.41
N GLY A 167 -20.16 14.18 -10.32
CA GLY A 167 -19.14 14.49 -11.34
C GLY A 167 -17.82 15.06 -10.78
N SER A 168 -17.83 15.62 -9.57
CA SER A 168 -16.64 16.20 -8.95
C SER A 168 -15.58 15.16 -8.58
N PHE A 169 -16.01 13.93 -8.29
CA PHE A 169 -15.12 12.82 -7.89
C PHE A 169 -14.23 12.31 -9.04
N SER A 170 -14.55 12.64 -10.30
CA SER A 170 -13.69 12.31 -11.46
C SER A 170 -12.28 12.88 -11.34
N THR A 171 -12.10 13.97 -10.59
CA THR A 171 -10.80 14.59 -10.32
C THR A 171 -9.86 13.67 -9.55
N LEU A 172 -10.38 12.80 -8.68
CA LEU A 172 -9.59 11.86 -7.88
C LEU A 172 -8.79 10.90 -8.77
N ILE A 173 -9.44 10.34 -9.80
CA ILE A 173 -8.80 9.41 -10.74
C ILE A 173 -7.70 10.11 -11.54
N ARG A 174 -7.95 11.36 -11.94
CA ARG A 174 -6.95 12.16 -12.64
C ARG A 174 -5.76 12.45 -11.74
N GLU A 175 -5.98 12.85 -10.50
CA GLU A 175 -4.92 13.14 -9.52
C GLU A 175 -4.10 11.89 -9.22
N TYR A 176 -4.74 10.73 -9.02
CA TYR A 176 -4.05 9.45 -8.89
C TYR A 176 -3.12 9.19 -10.09
N ARG A 177 -3.62 9.29 -11.32
CA ARG A 177 -2.82 9.00 -12.52
C ARG A 177 -1.66 9.98 -12.71
N MET A 178 -1.84 11.25 -12.34
CA MET A 178 -0.79 12.27 -12.43
C MET A 178 0.22 12.21 -11.27
N SER A 179 -0.03 11.38 -10.26
CA SER A 179 0.85 11.27 -9.09
C SER A 179 2.08 10.38 -9.32
N PHE A 180 2.09 9.59 -10.38
CA PHE A 180 3.26 8.77 -10.71
C PHE A 180 4.41 9.67 -11.21
N PRO A 181 5.65 9.41 -10.76
CA PRO A 181 6.81 10.13 -11.27
C PRO A 181 6.93 9.93 -12.78
N VAL A 182 7.25 11.03 -13.49
CA VAL A 182 7.49 11.07 -14.94
C VAL A 182 8.88 10.55 -15.27
#